data_AF-A0A4Q2DFZ9-F1
#
_entry.id   AF-A0A4Q2DFZ9-F1
#
_cell.length_a   1.000
_cell.length_b   1.000
_cell.length_c   1.000
_cell.angle_alpha   90.00
_cell.angle_beta   90.00
_cell.angle_gamma   90.00
#
_symmetry.space_group_name_H-M   'P 1'
#
loop_
_entity.id
_entity.type
_entity.pdbx_description
1 polymer ?
#
loop_
_entity_poly.entity_id
_entity_poly.type
_entity_poly.pdbx_seq_one_letter_code
_entity_poly.pdbx_strand_id
1 'polypeptide(L)'
;MSNGSCMRFNNATQRIFGETIRANVLVWETNDREKPWSAEARLVGNNGNDLLLAVGQASARKKQEAKDMAAQFGFEWLRAEYPSVNLSNI
;
A
#
# COMPACT_ATOMS: atom_id res chain seq x y z
N MET A 1 -5.95 -16.54 -1.16
CA MET A 1 -4.95 -16.22 -0.12
C MET A 1 -4.66 -14.73 -0.20
N SER A 2 -5.38 -13.87 0.54
CA SER A 2 -5.35 -12.40 0.37
C SER A 2 -4.83 -11.65 1.60
N ASN A 3 -3.98 -12.28 2.42
CA ASN A 3 -3.50 -11.69 3.66
C ASN A 3 -2.04 -11.18 3.58
N GLY A 4 -1.36 -11.32 2.43
CA GLY A 4 0.08 -11.03 2.33
C GLY A 4 0.40 -9.56 2.09
N SER A 5 -0.03 -9.00 0.96
CA SER A 5 0.51 -7.74 0.44
C SER A 5 0.24 -6.53 1.35
N CYS A 6 -0.99 -6.38 1.85
CA CYS A 6 -1.32 -5.29 2.78
C CYS A 6 -0.52 -5.39 4.10
N MET A 7 -0.36 -6.61 4.63
CA MET A 7 0.42 -6.83 5.85
C MET A 7 1.92 -6.59 5.62
N ARG A 8 2.46 -7.02 4.49
CA ARG A 8 3.85 -6.73 4.08
C ARG A 8 4.12 -5.25 3.96
N PHE A 9 3.25 -4.53 3.26
CA PHE A 9 3.35 -3.08 3.11
C PHE A 9 3.29 -2.38 4.48
N ASN A 10 2.36 -2.78 5.35
CA ASN A 10 2.27 -2.24 6.70
C ASN A 10 3.53 -2.51 7.54
N ASN A 11 4.00 -3.76 7.58
CA ASN A 11 5.17 -4.14 8.36
C ASN A 11 6.44 -3.45 7.85
N ALA A 12 6.58 -3.29 6.53
CA ALA A 12 7.69 -2.54 5.95
C ALA A 12 7.65 -1.07 6.33
N THR A 13 6.47 -0.45 6.28
CA THR A 13 6.27 0.94 6.71
C THR A 13 6.64 1.12 8.17
N GLN A 14 6.14 0.25 9.05
CA GLN A 14 6.50 0.27 10.49
C GLN A 14 8.00 0.10 10.71
N ARG A 15 8.67 -0.75 9.92
CA ARG A 15 10.10 -0.97 10.06
C ARG A 15 10.95 0.23 9.63
N ILE A 16 10.50 0.99 8.63
CA ILE A 16 11.22 2.18 8.14
C ILE A 16 10.94 3.39 9.02
N PHE A 17 9.68 3.61 9.40
CA PHE A 17 9.23 4.87 9.99
C PHE A 17 8.77 4.78 11.45
N GLY A 18 8.76 3.58 12.03
CA GLY A 18 8.24 3.35 13.39
C GLY A 18 6.78 3.76 13.51
N GLU A 19 6.48 4.63 14.47
CA GLU A 19 5.13 5.11 14.76
C GLU A 19 4.79 6.43 14.06
N THR A 20 5.72 7.06 13.36
CA THR A 20 5.52 8.41 12.79
C THR A 20 4.67 8.39 11.53
N ILE A 21 4.80 7.35 10.72
CA ILE A 21 4.11 7.18 9.44
C ILE A 21 3.40 5.83 9.44
N ARG A 22 2.17 5.80 8.91
CA ARG A 22 1.36 4.59 8.77
C ARG A 22 1.10 4.28 7.29
N ALA A 23 1.02 2.99 7.00
CA ALA A 23 0.53 2.50 5.73
C ALA A 23 -1.00 2.59 5.71
N ASN A 24 -1.56 3.10 4.63
CA ASN A 24 -3.00 3.06 4.38
C ASN A 24 -3.26 2.61 2.93
N VAL A 25 -4.25 1.74 2.73
CA VAL A 25 -4.67 1.32 1.39
C VAL A 25 -6.12 1.70 1.21
N LEU A 26 -6.35 2.80 0.50
CA LEU A 26 -7.68 3.26 0.16
C LEU A 26 -8.18 2.49 -1.07
N VAL A 27 -9.46 2.13 -1.07
CA VAL A 27 -10.11 1.44 -2.19
C VAL A 27 -11.47 2.06 -2.45
N TRP A 28 -11.82 2.25 -3.72
CA TRP A 28 -13.08 2.83 -4.16
C TRP A 28 -13.57 2.19 -5.46
N GLU A 29 -14.87 2.31 -5.70
CA GLU A 29 -15.49 1.90 -6.96
C GLU A 29 -15.34 3.00 -8.02
N THR A 30 -15.25 2.60 -9.27
CA THR A 30 -15.17 3.47 -10.44
C THR A 30 -16.20 3.09 -11.49
N ASN A 31 -16.37 3.93 -12.51
CA ASN A 31 -17.28 3.67 -13.62
C ASN A 31 -16.67 2.76 -14.71
N ASP A 32 -15.42 2.29 -14.55
CA ASP A 32 -14.80 1.35 -15.48
C ASP A 32 -15.43 -0.04 -15.30
N ARG A 33 -16.14 -0.52 -16.32
CA ARG A 33 -16.80 -1.83 -16.29
C ARG A 33 -15.83 -3.01 -16.30
N GLU A 34 -14.65 -2.84 -16.90
CA GLU A 34 -13.63 -3.89 -16.96
C GLU A 34 -12.81 -3.96 -15.68
N LYS A 35 -12.61 -2.83 -15.00
CA LYS A 35 -11.87 -2.71 -13.73
C LYS A 35 -12.60 -1.80 -12.74
N PRO A 36 -13.75 -2.23 -12.21
CA PRO A 36 -14.60 -1.38 -11.37
C PRO A 36 -13.95 -0.98 -10.05
N TRP A 37 -12.92 -1.68 -9.58
CA TRP A 37 -12.26 -1.37 -8.32
C TRP A 37 -10.91 -0.72 -8.55
N SER A 38 -10.70 0.45 -7.95
CA SER A 38 -9.41 1.12 -7.88
C SER A 38 -8.94 1.18 -6.43
N ALA A 39 -7.63 1.05 -6.22
CA ALA A 39 -7.00 1.18 -4.92
C ALA A 39 -5.69 1.94 -4.99
N GLU A 40 -5.34 2.58 -3.89
CA GLU A 40 -4.10 3.35 -3.73
C GLU A 40 -3.46 3.06 -2.37
N ALA A 41 -2.18 2.70 -2.41
CA ALA A 41 -1.31 2.61 -1.25
C ALA A 41 -0.73 3.99 -0.93
N ARG A 42 -0.87 4.40 0.32
CA ARG A 42 -0.52 5.71 0.85
C ARG A 42 0.35 5.57 2.10
N LEU A 43 1.28 6.50 2.24
CA LEU A 43 1.93 6.82 3.49
C LEU A 43 1.20 8.02 4.09
N VAL A 44 0.70 7.86 5.31
CA VAL A 44 -0.02 8.91 6.04
C VAL A 44 0.67 9.20 7.37
N GLY A 45 0.50 10.41 7.91
CA GLY A 45 0.96 10.74 9.26
C GLY A 45 0.32 9.84 10.32
N ASN A 46 0.90 9.79 11.52
CA ASN A 46 0.41 8.95 12.63
C ASN A 46 -1.07 9.22 13.01
N ASN A 47 -1.57 10.44 12.75
CA ASN A 47 -2.97 10.81 12.94
C ASN A 47 -3.93 10.19 11.90
N GLY A 48 -3.40 9.54 10.85
CA GLY A 48 -4.16 8.90 9.78
C GLY A 48 -4.80 9.84 8.76
N ASN A 49 -4.71 11.15 8.97
CA ASN A 49 -5.43 12.15 8.18
C ASN A 49 -4.53 12.89 7.19
N ASP A 50 -3.25 13.05 7.52
CA ASP A 50 -2.31 13.77 6.66
C ASP A 50 -1.72 12.82 5.63
N LEU A 51 -2.23 12.89 4.39
CA LEU A 51 -1.60 12.21 3.27
C LEU A 51 -0.21 12.82 3.04
N LEU A 52 0.82 12.00 3.23
CA LEU A 52 2.20 12.41 2.96
C LEU A 52 2.58 12.06 1.53
N LEU A 53 2.25 10.83 1.10
CA LEU A 53 2.64 10.34 -0.22
C LEU A 53 1.75 9.19 -0.69
N ALA A 54 1.40 9.18 -1.98
CA ALA A 54 0.86 8.01 -2.68
C ALA A 54 2.03 7.22 -3.31
N VAL A 55 2.12 5.93 -3.00
CA VAL A 55 3.28 5.08 -3.34
C VAL A 55 2.94 3.88 -4.21
N GLY A 56 1.65 3.69 -4.52
CA GLY A 56 1.21 2.63 -5.43
C GLY A 56 -0.26 2.78 -5.77
N GLN A 57 -0.63 2.49 -7.01
CA GLN A 57 -2.02 2.52 -7.49
C GLN A 57 -2.30 1.32 -8.38
N ALA A 58 -3.50 0.75 -8.28
CA ALA A 58 -3.92 -0.33 -9.14
C ALA A 58 -5.44 -0.37 -9.30
N SER A 59 -5.90 -0.92 -10.43
CA SER A 59 -7.32 -1.20 -10.68
C SER A 59 -7.50 -2.64 -11.11
N ALA A 60 -8.59 -3.27 -10.65
CA ALA A 60 -8.87 -4.67 -10.90
C ALA A 60 -10.38 -4.97 -10.95
N ARG A 61 -10.70 -6.20 -11.39
CA ARG A 61 -12.08 -6.70 -11.41
C ARG A 61 -12.63 -6.94 -10.00
N LYS A 62 -11.78 -7.28 -9.04
CA LYS A 62 -12.16 -7.57 -7.66
C LYS A 62 -11.55 -6.55 -6.71
N LYS A 63 -12.32 -6.11 -5.71
CA LYS A 63 -11.90 -5.19 -4.65
C LYS A 63 -10.57 -5.60 -3.99
N GLN A 64 -10.51 -6.86 -3.56
CA GLN A 64 -9.34 -7.38 -2.85
C GLN A 64 -8.09 -7.44 -3.74
N GLU A 65 -8.27 -7.75 -5.03
CA GLU A 65 -7.17 -7.78 -6.00
C GLU A 65 -6.58 -6.38 -6.22
N ALA A 66 -7.43 -5.35 -6.39
CA ALA A 66 -6.97 -3.97 -6.50
C ALA A 66 -6.17 -3.56 -5.24
N LYS A 67 -6.68 -3.88 -4.05
CA LYS A 67 -5.98 -3.60 -2.78
C LYS A 67 -4.62 -4.31 -2.71
N ASP A 68 -4.57 -5.59 -3.04
CA ASP A 68 -3.35 -6.38 -2.95
C ASP A 68 -2.29 -5.91 -3.94
N MET A 69 -2.69 -5.53 -5.16
CA MET A 69 -1.80 -4.94 -6.16
C MET A 69 -1.26 -3.58 -5.72
N ALA A 70 -2.13 -2.68 -5.25
CA ALA A 70 -1.71 -1.37 -4.77
C ALA A 70 -0.73 -1.49 -3.59
N ALA A 71 -1.01 -2.38 -2.63
CA ALA A 71 -0.12 -2.64 -1.51
C ALA A 71 1.21 -3.26 -1.93
N GLN A 72 1.20 -4.17 -2.90
CA GLN A 72 2.43 -4.76 -3.46
C GLN A 72 3.31 -3.68 -4.10
N PHE A 73 2.73 -2.78 -4.91
CA PHE A 73 3.46 -1.66 -5.49
C PHE A 73 4.02 -0.73 -4.40
N GLY A 74 3.23 -0.44 -3.36
CA GLY A 74 3.73 0.34 -2.22
C GLY A 74 4.91 -0.32 -1.50
N PHE A 75 4.89 -1.64 -1.33
CA PHE A 75 6.01 -2.39 -0.73
C PHE A 75 7.26 -2.37 -1.62
N GLU A 76 7.10 -2.54 -2.93
CA GLU A 76 8.21 -2.48 -3.89
C GLU A 76 8.82 -1.08 -3.94
N TRP A 77 7.99 -0.03 -3.89
CA TRP A 77 8.45 1.34 -3.79
C TRP A 77 9.29 1.56 -2.52
N LEU A 78 8.83 1.11 -1.35
CA LEU A 78 9.61 1.19 -0.10
C LEU A 78 10.95 0.47 -0.19
N ARG A 79 11.00 -0.70 -0.85
CA ARG A 79 12.25 -1.44 -1.07
C ARG A 79 13.23 -0.67 -1.97
N ALA A 80 12.71 0.02 -2.97
CA ALA A 80 13.53 0.80 -3.89
C ALA A 80 14.05 2.09 -3.24
N GLU A 81 13.19 2.78 -2.47
CA GLU A 81 13.53 4.06 -1.84
C GLU A 81 14.44 3.90 -0.61
N TYR A 82 14.29 2.80 0.14
CA TYR A 82 15.05 2.53 1.37
C TYR A 82 15.89 1.25 1.27
N PRO A 83 16.86 1.17 0.33
CA PRO A 83 17.62 -0.05 0.07
C PRO A 83 18.53 -0.46 1.24
N SER A 84 18.86 0.46 2.14
CA SER A 84 19.66 0.20 3.35
C SER A 84 18.87 -0.47 4.47
N VAL A 85 17.53 -0.46 4.41
CA VAL A 85 16.68 -1.12 5.40
C VAL A 85 16.42 -2.57 4.97
N ASN A 86 16.75 -3.52 5.82
CA ASN A 86 16.51 -4.92 5.52
C ASN A 86 15.01 -5.28 5.64
N LEU A 87 14.35 -5.45 4.49
CA LEU A 87 12.94 -5.86 4.37
C LEU A 87 12.77 -7.31 3.87
N SER A 88 13.84 -8.11 3.83
CA SER A 88 13.80 -9.46 3.25
C SER A 88 12.99 -10.49 4.04
N ASN A 89 12.72 -10.22 5.33
CA ASN A 89 11.99 -11.08 6.24
C ASN A 89 10.54 -10.60 6.50
N ILE A 90 9.99 -9.81 5.59
CA ILE A 90 8.61 -9.31 5.57
C ILE A 90 7.85 -10.01 4.43
#